data_AF-A0A8T2IE52-F1
#
_entry.id   AF-A0A8T2IE52-F1
#
_cell.length_a   1.000
_cell.length_b   1.000
_cell.length_c   1.000
_cell.angle_alpha   90.00
_cell.angle_beta   90.00
_cell.angle_gamma   90.00
#
_symmetry.space_group_name_H-M   'P 1'
#
loop_
_entity.id
_entity.type
_entity.pdbx_description
1 polymer ?
#
loop_
_entity_poly.entity_id
_entity_poly.type
_entity_poly.pdbx_seq_one_letter_code
_entity_poly.pdbx_strand_id
1 'polypeptide(L)'
;FDYVQILIIATIQLVVDKYNCCPCCYTEKNRYDVRYTRLGFPIFDVLGIAFSGYSLIISSLALVQGPYCKLIGGTWDYPFINTGGGYLVAYSTWSQCTEPAYVVEWNVILFSFLIMLSSLQIIICLLKAAYDLKTILSTSHSVIPQ
;
A
#
# COMPACT_ATOMS: atom_id res chain seq x y z
N PHE A 1 7.01 11.42 -0.11
CA PHE A 1 7.53 10.70 1.08
C PHE A 1 6.85 9.34 1.24
N ASP A 2 5.54 9.22 1.00
CA ASP A 2 4.80 7.94 1.17
C ASP A 2 5.23 6.83 0.18
N TYR A 3 5.56 7.18 -1.07
CA TYR A 3 5.99 6.22 -2.09
C TYR A 3 7.29 5.48 -1.72
N VAL A 4 8.23 6.21 -1.08
CA VAL A 4 9.50 5.65 -0.64
C VAL A 4 9.28 4.71 0.55
N GLN A 5 8.36 5.04 1.46
CA GLN A 5 8.02 4.17 2.59
C GLN A 5 7.35 2.87 2.13
N ILE A 6 6.40 2.94 1.19
CA ILE A 6 5.76 1.74 0.63
C ILE A 6 6.80 0.84 -0.06
N LEU A 7 7.72 1.42 -0.83
CA LEU A 7 8.78 0.68 -1.52
C LEU A 7 9.78 0.03 -0.55
N ILE A 8 10.13 0.73 0.53
CA ILE A 8 11.00 0.20 1.60
C ILE A 8 10.31 -0.97 2.31
N ILE A 9 9.03 -0.84 2.66
CA ILE A 9 8.28 -1.92 3.32
C ILE A 9 8.15 -3.13 2.37
N ALA A 10 7.84 -2.91 1.09
CA ALA A 10 7.73 -3.99 0.11
C ALA A 10 9.06 -4.73 -0.11
N THR A 11 10.19 -4.00 -0.20
CA THR A 11 11.52 -4.61 -0.33
C THR A 11 11.93 -5.39 0.91
N ILE A 12 11.65 -4.87 2.11
CA ILE A 12 11.88 -5.60 3.37
C ILE A 12 11.05 -6.89 3.38
N GLN A 13 9.77 -6.84 3.02
CA GLN A 13 8.89 -8.02 3.02
C GLN A 13 9.38 -9.10 2.05
N LEU A 14 9.78 -8.71 0.83
CA LEU A 14 10.34 -9.62 -0.18
C LEU A 14 11.68 -10.24 0.26
N VAL A 15 12.53 -9.44 0.90
CA VAL A 15 13.81 -9.90 1.44
C VAL A 15 13.56 -10.91 2.57
N VAL A 16 12.64 -10.62 3.49
CA VAL A 16 12.25 -11.53 4.58
C VAL A 16 11.63 -12.82 4.05
N ASP A 17 10.82 -12.78 2.98
CA ASP A 17 10.30 -13.98 2.32
C ASP A 17 11.41 -14.85 1.71
N LYS A 18 12.42 -14.22 1.10
CA LYS A 18 13.60 -14.95 0.62
C LYS A 18 14.36 -15.64 1.76
N TYR A 19 14.40 -15.04 2.95
CA TYR A 19 15.02 -15.67 4.13
C TYR A 19 14.22 -16.87 4.66
N ASN A 20 12.89 -16.91 4.48
CA ASN A 20 12.03 -18.01 4.91
C ASN A 20 12.05 -19.24 3.97
N CYS A 21 12.52 -19.09 2.72
CA CYS A 21 12.60 -20.18 1.74
C CYS A 21 13.71 -21.23 2.01
N CYS A 22 14.44 -21.14 3.12
CA CYS A 22 15.41 -22.17 3.53
C CYS A 22 15.09 -22.75 4.92
N PRO A 23 14.00 -23.53 5.11
CA PRO A 23 13.78 -24.23 6.38
C PRO A 23 14.75 -25.39 6.61
N CYS A 24 15.38 -25.93 5.55
CA CYS A 24 16.05 -27.23 5.59
C CYS A 24 17.59 -27.20 5.60
N CYS A 25 18.25 -26.03 5.70
CA CYS A 25 19.72 -25.95 5.57
C CYS A 25 20.47 -25.30 6.75
N TYR A 26 19.86 -25.05 7.92
CA TYR A 26 20.58 -24.36 9.00
C TYR A 26 20.82 -25.22 10.25
N THR A 27 22.08 -25.60 10.43
CA THR A 27 22.62 -26.30 11.59
C THR A 27 22.84 -25.33 12.77
N GLU A 28 22.17 -25.60 13.89
CA GLU A 28 22.39 -25.28 15.32
C GLU A 28 23.09 -24.01 15.87
N LYS A 29 23.61 -23.04 15.09
CA LYS A 29 24.49 -22.01 15.70
C LYS A 29 23.92 -20.62 16.05
N ASN A 30 22.66 -20.29 15.73
CA ASN A 30 22.08 -18.97 16.10
C ASN A 30 20.62 -19.05 16.56
N ARG A 31 20.39 -19.39 17.83
CA ARG A 31 19.06 -19.36 18.48
C ARG A 31 18.48 -17.93 18.64
N TYR A 32 19.32 -16.91 18.56
CA TYR A 32 18.95 -15.50 18.72
C TYR A 32 18.27 -14.95 17.47
N ASP A 33 18.83 -15.24 16.29
CA ASP A 33 18.39 -14.74 14.98
C ASP A 33 16.98 -15.22 14.59
N VAL A 34 16.71 -16.53 14.82
CA VAL A 34 15.41 -17.16 14.54
C VAL A 34 14.25 -16.54 15.35
N ARG A 35 14.50 -16.03 16.57
CA ARG A 35 13.45 -15.34 17.34
C ARG A 35 13.12 -13.96 16.78
N TYR A 36 14.11 -13.20 16.30
CA TYR A 36 13.89 -11.90 15.67
C TYR A 36 13.18 -12.03 14.32
N THR A 37 13.50 -13.05 13.52
CA THR A 37 12.77 -13.34 12.27
C THR A 37 11.33 -13.78 12.54
N ARG A 38 11.06 -14.52 13.62
CA ARG A 38 9.72 -15.01 14.00
C ARG A 38 8.84 -13.95 14.68
N LEU A 39 9.43 -12.95 15.35
CA LEU A 39 8.72 -11.85 16.03
C LEU A 39 8.67 -10.54 15.22
N GLY A 40 9.62 -10.31 14.32
CA GLY A 40 9.63 -9.12 13.46
C GLY A 40 8.51 -9.16 12.43
N PHE A 41 8.22 -10.34 11.90
CA PHE A 41 7.23 -10.57 10.84
C PHE A 41 5.83 -10.00 11.12
N PRO A 42 5.17 -10.24 12.28
CA PRO A 42 3.86 -9.65 12.56
C PRO A 42 3.90 -8.13 12.74
N ILE A 43 5.00 -7.57 13.27
CA ILE A 43 5.12 -6.13 13.49
C ILE A 43 5.22 -5.40 12.14
N PHE A 44 6.05 -5.91 11.22
CA PHE A 44 6.15 -5.36 9.87
C PHE A 44 4.85 -5.51 9.08
N ASP A 45 4.10 -6.60 9.29
CA ASP A 45 2.82 -6.81 8.63
C ASP A 45 1.75 -5.81 9.11
N VAL A 46 1.64 -5.60 10.43
CA VAL A 46 0.73 -4.59 11.02
C VAL A 46 1.10 -3.19 10.56
N LEU A 47 2.39 -2.84 10.55
CA LEU A 47 2.85 -1.55 10.03
C LEU A 47 2.54 -1.41 8.54
N GLY A 48 2.79 -2.44 7.74
CA GLY A 48 2.48 -2.46 6.31
C GLY A 48 0.99 -2.21 6.03
N ILE A 49 0.10 -2.86 6.79
CA ILE A 49 -1.34 -2.65 6.70
C ILE A 49 -1.72 -1.22 7.12
N ALA A 50 -1.16 -0.70 8.22
CA ALA A 50 -1.47 0.64 8.72
C ALA A 50 -1.04 1.74 7.73
N PHE A 51 0.20 1.68 7.23
CA PHE A 51 0.71 2.64 6.25
C PHE A 51 -0.03 2.56 4.92
N SER A 52 -0.27 1.34 4.43
CA SER A 52 -1.01 1.15 3.18
C SER A 52 -2.45 1.62 3.28
N GLY A 53 -3.14 1.29 4.38
CA GLY A 53 -4.51 1.74 4.64
C GLY A 53 -4.61 3.26 4.73
N TYR A 54 -3.69 3.91 5.45
CA TYR A 54 -3.64 5.38 5.50
C TYR A 54 -3.44 6.00 4.11
N SER A 55 -2.51 5.45 3.33
CA SER A 55 -2.24 5.92 1.97
C SER A 55 -3.44 5.73 1.03
N LEU A 56 -4.16 4.61 1.11
CA LEU A 56 -5.39 4.38 0.33
C LEU A 56 -6.46 5.42 0.64
N ILE A 57 -6.71 5.65 1.92
CA ILE A 57 -7.75 6.59 2.36
C ILE A 57 -7.41 8.00 1.87
N ILE A 58 -6.21 8.50 2.19
CA ILE A 58 -5.80 9.85 1.80
C ILE A 58 -5.76 10.02 0.28
N SER A 59 -5.22 9.03 -0.47
CA SER A 59 -5.14 9.12 -1.93
C SER A 59 -6.54 9.10 -2.58
N SER A 60 -7.47 8.29 -2.07
CA SER A 60 -8.85 8.26 -2.56
C SER A 60 -9.59 9.57 -2.28
N LEU A 61 -9.43 10.13 -1.07
CA LEU A 61 -10.03 11.41 -0.70
C LEU A 61 -9.46 12.55 -1.54
N ALA A 62 -8.14 12.61 -1.71
CA ALA A 62 -7.47 13.60 -2.54
C ALA A 62 -7.90 13.51 -4.01
N LEU A 63 -8.10 12.29 -4.52
CA LEU A 63 -8.58 12.06 -5.88
C LEU A 63 -10.05 12.47 -6.06
N VAL A 64 -10.90 12.33 -5.04
CA VAL A 64 -12.30 12.77 -5.10
C VAL A 64 -12.41 14.29 -5.03
N GLN A 65 -11.60 14.94 -4.19
CA GLN A 65 -11.61 16.39 -4.00
C GLN A 65 -11.05 17.15 -5.21
N GLY A 66 -10.09 16.56 -5.92
CA GLY A 66 -9.46 17.13 -7.11
C GLY A 66 -8.45 18.24 -6.79
N PRO A 67 -7.60 18.62 -7.76
CA PRO A 67 -6.57 19.64 -7.55
C PRO A 67 -7.12 21.06 -7.59
N TYR A 68 -6.45 21.97 -6.90
CA TYR A 68 -6.69 23.40 -7.01
C TYR A 68 -6.20 23.90 -8.38
N CYS A 69 -7.06 24.59 -9.13
CA CYS A 69 -6.68 25.08 -10.46
C CYS A 69 -7.32 26.43 -10.78
N LYS A 70 -6.75 27.13 -11.75
CA LYS A 70 -7.29 28.39 -12.25
C LYS A 70 -8.32 28.11 -13.34
N LEU A 71 -9.56 28.54 -13.12
CA LEU A 71 -10.64 28.43 -14.09
C LEU A 71 -10.45 29.42 -15.25
N ILE A 72 -11.15 29.17 -16.36
CA ILE A 72 -11.19 30.03 -17.55
C ILE A 72 -11.56 31.49 -17.20
N GLY A 73 -12.34 31.69 -16.13
CA GLY A 73 -12.71 33.02 -15.60
C GLY A 73 -11.64 33.74 -14.78
N GLY A 74 -10.43 33.19 -14.66
CA GLY A 74 -9.31 33.78 -13.91
C GLY A 74 -9.36 33.56 -12.39
N THR A 75 -10.45 32.98 -11.88
CA THR A 75 -10.64 32.63 -10.47
C THR A 75 -9.96 31.31 -10.14
N TRP A 76 -9.31 31.24 -8.99
CA TRP A 76 -8.75 30.00 -8.47
C TRP A 76 -9.78 29.33 -7.57
N ASP A 77 -10.14 28.09 -7.87
CA ASP A 77 -11.11 27.33 -7.10
C ASP A 77 -10.84 25.83 -7.20
N TYR A 78 -11.59 25.03 -6.42
CA TYR A 78 -11.69 23.58 -6.57
C TYR A 78 -12.94 23.23 -7.38
N PRO A 79 -12.88 23.21 -8.72
CA PRO A 79 -14.07 22.99 -9.55
C PRO A 79 -14.69 21.59 -9.36
N PHE A 80 -13.91 20.64 -8.84
CA PHE A 80 -14.30 19.23 -8.75
C PHE A 80 -14.83 18.79 -7.38
N ILE A 81 -14.77 19.65 -6.36
CA ILE A 81 -15.17 19.31 -4.98
C ILE A 81 -16.65 18.90 -4.88
N ASN A 82 -17.51 19.51 -5.69
CA ASN A 82 -18.96 19.25 -5.71
C ASN A 82 -19.35 18.09 -6.64
N THR A 83 -18.44 17.61 -7.49
CA THR A 83 -18.72 16.50 -8.41
C THR A 83 -18.48 15.12 -7.82
N GLY A 84 -17.94 15.02 -6.60
CA GLY A 84 -17.74 13.73 -5.91
C GLY A 84 -16.89 12.73 -6.72
N GLY A 85 -15.89 13.21 -7.47
CA GLY A 85 -15.07 12.36 -8.34
C GLY A 85 -15.66 12.10 -9.75
N GLY A 86 -16.81 12.68 -10.12
CA GLY A 86 -17.38 12.55 -11.46
C GLY A 86 -16.47 13.05 -12.59
N TYR A 87 -15.53 13.94 -12.28
CA TYR A 87 -14.53 14.44 -13.22
C TYR A 87 -13.53 13.37 -13.69
N LEU A 88 -13.38 12.27 -12.95
CA LEU A 88 -12.51 11.15 -13.35
C LEU A 88 -13.06 10.40 -14.57
N VAL A 89 -14.39 10.42 -14.77
CA VAL A 89 -15.08 9.77 -15.88
C VAL A 89 -15.34 10.76 -17.02
N ALA A 90 -15.58 12.03 -16.67
CA ALA A 90 -15.86 13.10 -17.63
C ALA A 90 -14.60 13.89 -17.99
N TYR A 91 -13.75 13.34 -18.87
CA TYR A 91 -12.53 13.99 -19.37
C TYR A 91 -12.75 15.39 -19.96
N SER A 92 -13.96 15.68 -20.46
CA SER A 92 -14.34 17.01 -20.96
C SER A 92 -14.33 18.10 -19.89
N THR A 93 -14.39 17.73 -18.61
CA THR A 93 -14.32 18.70 -17.49
C THR A 93 -12.90 19.14 -17.17
N TRP A 94 -11.88 18.45 -17.68
CA TRP A 94 -10.47 18.77 -17.39
C TRP A 94 -10.02 20.07 -18.09
N SER A 95 -10.67 20.43 -19.20
CA SER A 95 -10.41 21.69 -19.91
C SER A 95 -10.90 22.94 -19.16
N GLN A 96 -11.59 22.78 -18.02
CA GLN A 96 -11.96 23.91 -17.16
C GLN A 96 -10.75 24.49 -16.41
N CYS A 97 -9.71 23.68 -16.18
CA CYS A 97 -8.46 24.11 -15.57
C CYS A 97 -7.51 24.62 -16.66
N THR A 98 -7.30 25.93 -16.70
CA THR A 98 -6.48 26.59 -17.73
C THR A 98 -5.00 26.62 -17.35
N GLU A 99 -4.72 26.77 -16.05
CA GLU A 99 -3.36 26.87 -15.53
C GLU A 99 -3.28 26.30 -14.11
N PRO A 100 -2.23 25.52 -13.78
CA PRO A 100 -1.14 25.03 -14.65
C PRO A 100 -1.56 23.89 -15.60
N ALA A 101 -0.93 23.81 -16.78
CA ALA A 101 -1.23 22.80 -17.79
C ALA A 101 -0.95 21.37 -17.28
N TYR A 102 -1.83 20.43 -17.61
CA TYR A 102 -1.72 18.98 -17.28
C TYR A 102 -1.75 18.62 -15.79
N VAL A 103 -2.05 19.57 -14.89
CA VAL A 103 -2.06 19.30 -13.44
C VAL A 103 -3.06 18.23 -13.03
N VAL A 104 -4.21 18.16 -13.70
CA VAL A 104 -5.26 17.18 -13.41
C VAL A 104 -4.79 15.78 -13.78
N GLU A 105 -4.24 15.61 -14.98
CA GLU A 105 -3.70 14.33 -15.47
C GLU A 105 -2.63 13.78 -14.54
N TRP A 106 -1.63 14.59 -14.21
CA TRP A 106 -0.53 14.17 -13.35
C TRP A 106 -0.99 13.74 -11.96
N ASN A 107 -1.91 14.49 -11.34
CA ASN A 107 -2.46 14.12 -10.04
C ASN A 107 -3.26 12.83 -10.11
N VAL A 108 -4.13 12.68 -11.11
CA VAL A 108 -4.95 11.47 -11.29
C VAL A 108 -4.07 10.24 -11.47
N ILE A 109 -3.04 10.31 -12.32
CA ILE A 109 -2.09 9.22 -12.54
C ILE A 109 -1.37 8.86 -11.24
N LEU A 110 -0.84 9.86 -10.53
CA LEU A 110 -0.07 9.65 -9.31
C LEU A 110 -0.91 9.01 -8.19
N PHE A 111 -2.11 9.52 -7.94
CA PHE A 111 -3.02 8.94 -6.96
C PHE A 111 -3.52 7.56 -7.37
N SER A 112 -3.74 7.31 -8.67
CA SER A 112 -4.09 5.98 -9.16
C SER A 112 -3.00 4.95 -8.90
N PHE A 113 -1.73 5.30 -9.13
CA PHE A 113 -0.61 4.41 -8.81
C PHE A 113 -0.50 4.14 -7.30
N LEU A 114 -0.70 5.16 -6.46
CA LEU A 114 -0.74 5.00 -5.00
C LEU A 114 -1.84 4.03 -4.57
N ILE A 115 -3.04 4.19 -5.11
CA ILE A 115 -4.16 3.29 -4.80
C ILE A 115 -3.87 1.86 -5.23
N MET A 116 -3.31 1.67 -6.43
CA MET A 116 -2.96 0.34 -6.95
C MET A 116 -1.89 -0.34 -6.08
N LEU A 117 -0.80 0.36 -5.77
CA LEU A 117 0.30 -0.20 -4.98
C LEU A 117 -0.11 -0.49 -3.53
N SER A 118 -0.83 0.42 -2.89
CA SER A 118 -1.31 0.21 -1.53
C SER A 118 -2.31 -0.96 -1.47
N SER A 119 -3.22 -1.07 -2.44
CA SER A 119 -4.14 -2.22 -2.53
C SER A 119 -3.38 -3.54 -2.68
N LEU A 120 -2.36 -3.57 -3.55
CA LEU A 120 -1.51 -4.74 -3.74
C LEU A 120 -0.77 -5.12 -2.45
N GLN A 121 -0.23 -4.14 -1.73
CA GLN A 121 0.45 -4.37 -0.45
C GLN A 121 -0.48 -5.02 0.59
N ILE A 122 -1.74 -4.56 0.70
CA ILE A 122 -2.72 -5.14 1.62
C ILE A 122 -3.02 -6.58 1.25
N ILE A 123 -3.21 -6.87 -0.04
CA ILE A 123 -3.44 -8.23 -0.53
C ILE A 123 -2.28 -9.15 -0.15
N ILE A 124 -1.03 -8.70 -0.36
CA ILE A 124 0.17 -9.46 -0.01
C ILE A 124 0.26 -9.71 1.50
N CYS A 125 0.04 -8.69 2.34
CA CYS A 125 0.01 -8.84 3.80
C CYS A 125 -1.05 -9.85 4.25
N LEU A 126 -2.27 -9.79 3.72
CA LEU A 126 -3.34 -10.73 4.07
C LEU A 126 -3.03 -12.17 3.68
N LEU A 127 -2.48 -12.39 2.48
CA LEU A 127 -2.08 -13.73 2.02
C LEU A 127 -0.98 -14.32 2.93
N LYS A 128 -0.03 -13.48 3.32
CA LYS A 128 1.07 -13.82 4.20
C LYS A 128 0.59 -14.16 5.61
N ALA A 129 -0.29 -13.34 6.18
CA ALA A 129 -0.93 -13.62 7.47
C ALA A 129 -1.73 -14.94 7.46
N ALA A 130 -2.43 -15.24 6.37
CA ALA A 130 -3.17 -16.48 6.22
C ALA A 130 -2.24 -17.71 6.11
N TYR A 131 -1.15 -17.59 5.35
CA TYR A 131 -0.13 -18.65 5.24
C TYR A 131 0.53 -18.95 6.59
N ASP A 132 0.89 -17.90 7.33
CA ASP A 132 1.46 -18.03 8.66
C ASP A 132 0.50 -18.68 9.64
N LEU A 133 -0.77 -18.25 9.66
CA LEU A 133 -1.81 -18.85 10.48
C LEU A 133 -1.95 -20.36 10.18
N LYS A 134 -1.97 -20.73 8.90
CA LYS A 134 -2.03 -22.13 8.46
C LYS A 134 -0.82 -22.94 8.92
N THR A 135 0.37 -22.35 8.88
CA THR A 135 1.62 -22.98 9.33
C THR A 135 1.61 -23.21 10.84
N ILE A 136 1.12 -22.23 11.62
CA ILE A 136 0.98 -22.35 13.08
C ILE A 136 -0.02 -23.47 13.44
N LEU A 137 -1.17 -23.52 12.77
CA LEU A 137 -2.18 -24.57 12.98
C LEU A 137 -1.64 -25.96 12.64
N SER A 138 -0.94 -26.08 11.52
CA SER A 138 -0.33 -27.35 11.08
C SER A 138 0.78 -27.81 12.04
N THR A 139 1.55 -26.88 12.60
CA THR A 139 2.54 -27.15 13.65
C THR A 139 1.89 -27.54 14.97
N SER A 140 0.75 -26.94 15.33
CA SER A 140 0.00 -27.35 16.52
C SER A 140 -0.54 -28.78 16.40
N HIS A 141 -0.89 -29.21 15.19
CA HIS A 141 -1.42 -30.56 14.94
C HIS A 141 -0.33 -31.64 14.94
N SER A 142 0.95 -31.28 14.76
CA SER A 142 2.09 -32.20 14.87
C SER A 142 2.72 -32.25 16.28
N VAL A 143 2.37 -31.31 17.17
CA VAL A 143 2.90 -31.22 18.55
C VAL A 143 1.99 -31.88 19.60
N ILE A 144 0.82 -32.42 19.22
CA ILE A 144 0.02 -33.29 20.11
C ILE A 144 0.48 -34.74 19.88
N PRO A 145 1.38 -35.31 20.72
CA PRO A 145 1.60 -36.75 20.69
C PRO A 145 0.32 -37.45 21.15
N GLN A 146 -0.19 -38.36 20.33
CA GLN A 146 -0.98 -39.49 20.83
C GLN A 146 -0.10 -40.38 21.70
#